data_AF-A0A923HUK2-F1
#
_entry.id   AF-A0A923HUK2-F1
#
_cell.length_a   1.000
_cell.length_b   1.000
_cell.length_c   1.000
_cell.angle_alpha   90.00
_cell.angle_beta   90.00
_cell.angle_gamma   90.00
#
_symmetry.space_group_name_H-M   'P 1'
#
loop_
_entity.id
_entity.type
_entity.pdbx_description
1 polymer ?
#
loop_
_entity_poly.entity_id
_entity_poly.type
_entity_poly.pdbx_seq_one_letter_code
_entity_poly.pdbx_strand_id
1 'polypeptide(L)'
;MPIDIILDESKKRLQELFEQSKGFDCEVFLEKSGKELFLLLAARFDHDLRQGGFAQFFYNMNGNFLADVEDMLIQFNAIVAHEFYVQAVKACIANKKDYEAFLQSDYVSENALKNDLHAISLDYLACHVDFSFEVRDAICGSSAD
;
A
#
# COMPACT_ATOMS: atom_id res chain seq x y z
N MET A 1 2.15 6.04 -26.98
CA MET A 1 2.38 7.10 -25.98
C MET A 1 3.69 6.77 -25.26
N PRO A 2 4.59 7.74 -25.01
CA PRO A 2 5.85 7.51 -24.30
C PRO A 2 5.63 6.94 -22.90
N ILE A 3 6.53 6.07 -22.42
CA ILE A 3 6.46 5.42 -21.10
C ILE A 3 6.41 6.47 -19.98
N ASP A 4 7.17 7.56 -20.10
CA ASP A 4 7.22 8.62 -19.10
C ASP A 4 5.85 9.32 -18.92
N ILE A 5 5.14 9.58 -20.02
CA ILE A 5 3.80 10.20 -19.98
C ILE A 5 2.79 9.27 -19.29
N ILE A 6 2.88 7.96 -19.56
CA ILE A 6 2.01 6.95 -18.97
C ILE A 6 2.23 6.82 -17.45
N LEU A 7 3.49 6.87 -17.01
CA LEU A 7 3.84 6.83 -15.59
C LEU A 7 3.31 8.08 -14.88
N ASP A 8 3.41 9.25 -15.50
CA ASP A 8 2.89 10.50 -14.94
C ASP A 8 1.37 10.48 -14.76
N GLU A 9 0.62 9.91 -15.72
CA GLU A 9 -0.84 9.77 -15.61
C GLU A 9 -1.25 8.84 -14.46
N SER A 10 -0.57 7.71 -14.33
CA SER A 10 -0.83 6.70 -13.29
C SER A 10 -0.56 7.26 -11.90
N LYS A 11 0.56 7.96 -11.73
CA LYS A 11 0.91 8.66 -10.47
C LYS A 11 -0.10 9.73 -10.12
N LYS A 12 -0.48 10.55 -11.11
CA LYS A 12 -1.49 11.58 -10.92
C LYS A 12 -2.82 10.97 -10.49
N ARG A 13 -3.22 9.85 -11.10
CA ARG A 13 -4.46 9.16 -10.75
C ARG A 13 -4.44 8.63 -9.31
N LEU A 14 -3.34 8.01 -8.87
CA LEU A 14 -3.18 7.57 -7.48
C LEU A 14 -3.25 8.75 -6.52
N GLN A 15 -2.61 9.87 -6.85
CA GLN A 15 -2.71 11.08 -6.03
C GLN A 15 -4.15 11.59 -5.97
N GLU A 16 -4.88 11.68 -7.09
CA GLU A 16 -6.28 12.12 -7.09
C GLU A 16 -7.19 11.21 -6.26
N LEU A 17 -7.00 9.89 -6.34
CA LEU A 17 -7.71 8.91 -5.54
C LEU A 17 -7.39 9.09 -4.05
N PHE A 18 -6.13 9.35 -3.72
CA PHE A 18 -5.72 9.66 -2.35
C PHE A 18 -6.33 10.98 -1.86
N GLU A 19 -6.41 12.00 -2.70
CA GLU A 19 -7.02 13.29 -2.38
C GLU A 19 -8.54 13.18 -2.17
N GLN A 20 -9.24 12.39 -2.99
CA GLN A 20 -10.67 12.08 -2.83
C GLN A 20 -10.97 11.36 -1.51
N SER A 21 -9.93 10.76 -0.94
CA SER A 21 -9.99 9.99 0.27
C SER A 21 -9.48 10.74 1.50
N LYS A 22 -9.13 12.04 1.35
CA LYS A 22 -8.66 12.89 2.45
C LYS A 22 -9.67 12.90 3.59
N GLY A 23 -9.31 12.19 4.66
CA GLY A 23 -10.17 11.90 5.80
C GLY A 23 -10.09 10.46 6.31
N PHE A 24 -9.21 9.59 5.79
CA PHE A 24 -9.08 8.22 6.25
C PHE A 24 -8.69 8.06 7.74
N ASP A 25 -9.70 8.07 8.60
CA ASP A 25 -9.87 6.95 9.51
C ASP A 25 -10.28 5.72 8.68
N CYS A 26 -9.95 4.51 9.18
CA CYS A 26 -10.32 3.25 8.54
C CYS A 26 -11.83 3.15 8.20
N GLU A 27 -12.66 4.01 8.80
CA GLU A 27 -14.11 4.12 8.59
C GLU A 27 -14.52 4.40 7.14
N VAL A 28 -13.76 5.20 6.37
CA VAL A 28 -14.14 5.54 4.99
C VAL A 28 -14.09 4.32 4.05
N PHE A 29 -13.26 3.32 4.37
CA PHE A 29 -13.21 2.08 3.61
C PHE A 29 -14.40 1.15 3.91
N LEU A 30 -15.01 1.25 5.09
CA LEU A 30 -16.09 0.35 5.51
C LEU A 30 -17.35 0.51 4.66
N GLU A 31 -17.57 1.70 4.09
CA GLU A 31 -18.72 1.98 3.23
C GLU A 31 -18.47 1.62 1.75
N LYS A 32 -17.24 1.20 1.41
CA LYS A 32 -16.81 0.92 0.04
C LYS A 32 -16.65 -0.58 -0.17
N SER A 33 -16.90 -1.02 -1.40
CA SER A 33 -16.74 -2.43 -1.76
C SER A 33 -16.31 -2.58 -3.22
N GLY A 34 -15.79 -3.76 -3.55
CA GLY A 34 -15.37 -4.10 -4.90
C GLY A 34 -14.30 -3.15 -5.45
N LYS A 35 -14.45 -2.75 -6.71
CA LYS A 35 -13.44 -1.95 -7.42
C LYS A 35 -13.16 -0.61 -6.75
N GLU A 36 -14.17 0.05 -6.19
CA GLU A 36 -13.98 1.36 -5.54
C GLU A 36 -13.08 1.24 -4.31
N LEU A 37 -13.30 0.22 -3.47
CA LEU A 37 -12.43 -0.08 -2.32
C LEU A 37 -10.98 -0.29 -2.78
N PHE A 38 -10.77 -1.08 -3.84
CA PHE A 38 -9.43 -1.42 -4.30
C PHE A 38 -8.67 -0.23 -4.89
N LEU A 39 -9.36 0.67 -5.60
CA LEU A 39 -8.76 1.91 -6.09
C LEU A 39 -8.28 2.80 -4.93
N LEU A 40 -9.08 2.88 -3.85
CA LEU A 40 -8.74 3.64 -2.67
C LEU A 40 -7.59 3.00 -1.88
N LEU A 41 -7.60 1.67 -1.72
CA LEU A 41 -6.52 0.92 -1.07
C LEU A 41 -5.20 1.06 -1.84
N ALA A 42 -5.24 1.00 -3.17
CA ALA A 42 -4.06 1.23 -4.01
C ALA A 42 -3.47 2.63 -3.78
N ALA A 43 -4.32 3.66 -3.73
CA ALA A 43 -3.89 5.03 -3.45
C ALA A 43 -3.29 5.18 -2.04
N ARG A 44 -3.89 4.55 -1.03
CA ARG A 44 -3.37 4.56 0.35
C ARG A 44 -2.03 3.83 0.46
N PHE A 45 -1.95 2.63 -0.13
CA PHE A 45 -0.74 1.82 -0.17
C PHE A 45 0.43 2.59 -0.78
N ASP A 46 0.21 3.13 -1.97
CA ASP A 46 1.18 3.97 -2.68
C ASP A 46 1.65 5.17 -1.86
N HIS A 47 0.70 5.93 -1.28
CA HIS A 47 1.03 7.08 -0.45
C HIS A 47 1.89 6.70 0.76
N ASP A 48 1.46 5.71 1.54
CA ASP A 48 2.14 5.36 2.79
C ASP A 48 3.53 4.77 2.53
N LEU A 49 3.68 3.96 1.48
CA LEU A 49 4.99 3.45 1.09
C LEU A 49 5.97 4.57 0.73
N ARG A 50 5.52 5.63 0.05
CA ARG A 50 6.37 6.79 -0.26
C ARG A 50 6.72 7.63 0.96
N GLN A 51 5.83 7.71 1.96
CA GLN A 51 6.05 8.53 3.15
C GLN A 51 6.93 7.84 4.20
N GLY A 52 6.81 6.52 4.37
CA GLY A 52 7.57 5.81 5.39
C GLY A 52 7.63 4.29 5.20
N GLY A 53 7.40 3.81 3.98
CA GLY A 53 7.49 2.39 3.65
C GLY A 53 6.39 1.55 4.28
N PHE A 54 6.65 0.23 4.35
CA PHE A 54 5.72 -0.73 4.93
C PHE A 54 5.42 -0.43 6.40
N ALA A 55 6.39 0.09 7.16
CA ALA A 55 6.14 0.48 8.55
C ALA A 55 5.02 1.52 8.66
N GLN A 56 5.08 2.59 7.87
CA GLN A 56 4.03 3.61 7.84
C GLN A 56 2.69 3.01 7.44
N PHE A 57 2.69 2.17 6.39
CA PHE A 57 1.49 1.52 5.90
C PHE A 57 0.82 0.64 6.96
N PHE A 58 1.54 -0.30 7.58
CA PHE A 58 0.97 -1.20 8.57
C PHE A 58 0.49 -0.48 9.82
N TYR A 59 1.21 0.55 10.26
CA TYR A 59 0.80 1.41 11.38
C TYR A 59 -0.53 2.11 11.07
N ASN A 60 -0.61 2.71 9.89
CA ASN A 60 -1.77 3.46 9.42
C ASN A 60 -3.01 2.60 9.20
N MET A 61 -2.84 1.38 8.68
CA MET A 61 -3.94 0.44 8.50
C MET A 61 -4.43 -0.14 9.83
N ASN A 62 -3.60 -0.12 10.87
CA ASN A 62 -3.92 -0.60 12.21
C ASN A 62 -4.56 -2.01 12.21
N GLY A 63 -4.06 -2.90 11.36
CA GLY A 63 -4.57 -4.27 11.19
C GLY A 63 -5.84 -4.41 10.33
N ASN A 64 -6.43 -3.32 9.85
CA ASN A 64 -7.62 -3.34 9.00
C ASN A 64 -7.27 -3.51 7.52
N PHE A 65 -8.19 -4.12 6.76
CA PHE A 65 -8.12 -4.28 5.29
C PHE A 65 -6.84 -4.93 4.75
N LEU A 66 -6.07 -5.64 5.59
CA LEU A 66 -4.84 -6.28 5.13
C LEU A 66 -5.12 -7.35 4.06
N ALA A 67 -6.15 -8.17 4.28
CA ALA A 67 -6.60 -9.15 3.29
C ALA A 67 -7.07 -8.47 1.99
N ASP A 68 -7.86 -7.39 2.09
CA ASP A 68 -8.33 -6.63 0.93
C ASP A 68 -7.18 -6.00 0.13
N VAL A 69 -6.08 -5.61 0.81
CA VAL A 69 -4.87 -5.10 0.17
C VAL A 69 -4.16 -6.21 -0.59
N GLU A 70 -4.03 -7.41 -0.02
CA GLU A 70 -3.47 -8.56 -0.73
C GLU A 70 -4.30 -8.90 -1.98
N ASP A 71 -5.63 -8.99 -1.83
CA ASP A 71 -6.55 -9.25 -2.93
C ASP A 71 -6.46 -8.17 -4.01
N MET A 72 -6.33 -6.90 -3.61
CA MET A 72 -6.12 -5.78 -4.54
C MET A 72 -4.81 -5.91 -5.31
N LEU A 73 -3.70 -6.23 -4.65
CA LEU A 73 -2.39 -6.37 -5.30
C LEU A 73 -2.41 -7.52 -6.31
N ILE A 74 -3.09 -8.62 -5.99
CA ILE A 74 -3.31 -9.74 -6.91
C ILE A 74 -4.18 -9.31 -8.09
N GLN A 75 -5.34 -8.69 -7.82
CA GLN A 75 -6.29 -8.30 -8.86
C GLN A 75 -5.72 -7.24 -9.82
N PHE A 76 -4.89 -6.33 -9.31
CA PHE A 76 -4.26 -5.29 -10.11
C PHE A 76 -2.95 -5.74 -10.75
N ASN A 77 -2.57 -7.02 -10.58
CA ASN A 77 -1.35 -7.61 -11.12
C ASN A 77 -0.07 -6.87 -10.67
N ALA A 78 -0.06 -6.40 -9.42
CA ALA A 78 1.08 -5.73 -8.80
C ALA A 78 2.07 -6.74 -8.21
N ILE A 79 2.73 -7.49 -9.09
CA ILE A 79 3.56 -8.66 -8.77
C ILE A 79 4.67 -8.33 -7.77
N VAL A 80 5.42 -7.26 -7.99
CA VAL A 80 6.56 -6.89 -7.15
C VAL A 80 6.05 -6.35 -5.81
N ALA A 81 5.10 -5.41 -5.84
CA ALA A 81 4.48 -4.90 -4.62
C ALA A 81 3.84 -6.02 -3.77
N HIS A 82 3.19 -7.00 -4.40
CA HIS A 82 2.62 -8.17 -3.74
C HIS A 82 3.69 -9.04 -3.06
N GLU A 83 4.80 -9.32 -3.75
CA GLU A 83 5.89 -10.12 -3.16
C GLU A 83 6.43 -9.49 -1.87
N PHE A 84 6.70 -8.17 -1.90
CA PHE A 84 7.20 -7.45 -0.72
C PHE A 84 6.14 -7.26 0.36
N TYR A 85 4.87 -7.07 -0.04
CA TYR A 85 3.75 -7.05 0.89
C TYR A 85 3.68 -8.35 1.70
N VAL A 86 3.76 -9.51 1.04
CA VAL A 86 3.75 -10.82 1.69
C VAL A 86 4.95 -10.99 2.63
N GLN A 87 6.13 -10.49 2.26
CA GLN A 87 7.30 -10.49 3.16
C GLN A 87 7.06 -9.65 4.41
N ALA A 88 6.49 -8.46 4.25
CA ALA A 88 6.17 -7.58 5.36
C ALA A 88 5.09 -8.17 6.28
N VAL A 89 4.03 -8.79 5.73
CA VAL A 89 3.03 -9.54 6.50
C VAL A 89 3.68 -10.68 7.28
N LYS A 90 4.59 -11.44 6.66
CA LYS A 90 5.33 -12.52 7.34
C LYS A 90 6.15 -12.00 8.52
N ALA A 91 6.80 -10.84 8.39
CA ALA A 91 7.54 -10.20 9.48
C ALA A 91 6.60 -9.85 10.66
N CYS A 92 5.43 -9.28 10.37
CA CYS A 92 4.41 -8.97 11.39
C CYS A 92 3.89 -10.23 12.11
N ILE A 93 3.67 -11.32 11.37
CA ILE A 93 3.18 -12.59 11.93
C ILE A 93 4.25 -13.29 12.76
N ALA A 94 5.49 -13.32 12.29
CA ALA A 94 6.61 -13.97 12.98
C ALA A 94 6.84 -13.35 14.37
N ASN A 95 6.62 -12.03 14.50
CA ASN A 95 6.80 -11.27 15.73
C ASN A 95 5.49 -10.64 16.21
N LYS A 96 4.41 -11.44 16.31
CA LYS A 96 3.05 -10.95 16.64
C LYS A 96 2.99 -10.01 17.86
N LYS A 97 3.73 -10.32 18.94
CA LYS A 97 3.77 -9.47 20.14
C LYS A 97 4.36 -8.09 19.85
N ASP A 98 5.43 -8.04 19.05
CA ASP A 98 6.08 -6.79 18.68
C ASP A 98 5.24 -6.01 17.68
N TYR A 99 4.46 -6.71 16.85
CA TYR A 99 3.46 -6.09 15.99
C TYR A 99 2.34 -5.43 16.79
N GLU A 100 1.77 -6.12 17.78
CA GLU A 100 0.76 -5.53 18.68
C GLU A 100 1.32 -4.33 19.44
N ALA A 101 2.55 -4.42 19.95
CA ALA A 101 3.23 -3.30 20.62
C ALA A 101 3.52 -2.14 19.65
N PHE A 102 3.88 -2.45 18.41
CA PHE A 102 4.11 -1.46 17.34
C PHE A 102 2.84 -0.67 17.03
N LEU A 103 1.70 -1.35 16.86
CA LEU A 103 0.41 -0.70 16.60
C LEU A 103 -0.07 0.19 17.76
N GLN A 104 0.34 -0.11 18.99
CA GLN A 104 0.01 0.66 20.19
C GLN A 104 1.04 1.75 20.52
N SER A 105 2.12 1.84 19.74
CA SER A 105 3.21 2.80 19.98
C SER A 105 2.86 4.21 19.49
N ASP A 106 3.72 5.17 19.80
CA ASP A 106 3.67 6.53 19.24
C ASP A 106 4.29 6.63 17.83
N TYR A 107 4.59 5.48 17.19
CA TYR A 107 5.33 5.32 15.92
C TYR A 107 6.78 5.81 15.93
N VAL A 108 7.09 6.86 16.67
CA VAL A 108 8.41 7.50 16.75
C VAL A 108 9.40 6.65 17.53
N SER A 109 8.94 6.01 18.60
CA SER A 109 9.75 5.17 19.48
C SER A 109 10.43 4.03 18.72
N GLU A 110 11.60 3.63 19.19
CA GLU A 110 12.36 2.53 18.61
C GLU A 110 11.57 1.21 18.75
N ASN A 111 11.53 0.43 17.67
CA ASN A 111 10.80 -0.83 17.61
C ASN A 111 11.49 -1.75 16.59
N ALA A 112 11.78 -2.99 16.99
CA ALA A 112 12.50 -3.95 16.14
C ALA A 112 11.73 -4.29 14.86
N LEU A 113 10.41 -4.54 14.97
CA LEU A 113 9.58 -4.79 13.80
C LEU A 113 9.54 -3.59 12.84
N LYS A 114 9.52 -2.36 13.37
CA LYS A 114 9.60 -1.14 12.54
C LYS A 114 10.87 -1.13 11.71
N ASN A 115 12.00 -1.52 12.30
CA ASN A 115 13.29 -1.61 11.59
C ASN A 115 13.28 -2.71 10.52
N ASP A 116 12.70 -3.87 10.82
CA ASP A 116 12.56 -4.97 9.84
C ASP A 116 11.67 -4.55 8.65
N LEU A 117 10.53 -3.93 8.92
CA LEU A 117 9.63 -3.39 7.88
C LEU A 117 10.31 -2.28 7.06
N HIS A 118 11.16 -1.47 7.69
CA HIS A 118 11.96 -0.48 6.98
C HIS A 118 12.98 -1.15 6.04
N ALA A 119 13.67 -2.19 6.48
CA ALA A 119 14.59 -2.95 5.63
C ALA A 119 13.88 -3.54 4.39
N ILE A 120 12.71 -4.15 4.59
CA ILE A 120 11.87 -4.66 3.47
C ILE A 120 11.48 -3.53 2.50
N SER A 121 11.22 -2.33 3.02
CA SER A 121 10.90 -1.16 2.18
C SER A 121 12.09 -0.72 1.33
N LEU A 122 13.30 -0.77 1.88
CA LEU A 122 14.53 -0.47 1.14
C LEU A 122 14.77 -1.47 0.02
N ASP A 123 14.57 -2.76 0.30
CA ASP A 123 14.71 -3.82 -0.70
C ASP A 123 13.66 -3.67 -1.82
N TYR A 124 12.42 -3.32 -1.47
CA TYR A 124 11.37 -3.02 -2.46
C TYR A 124 11.75 -1.84 -3.38
N LEU A 125 12.26 -0.74 -2.80
CA LEU A 125 12.68 0.43 -3.57
C LEU A 125 13.89 0.13 -4.46
N ALA A 126 14.76 -0.80 -4.06
CA ALA A 126 15.92 -1.23 -4.84
C ALA A 126 15.53 -2.05 -6.09
N CYS A 127 14.31 -2.57 -6.19
CA CYS A 127 13.84 -3.27 -7.39
C CYS A 127 13.61 -2.33 -8.58
N HIS A 128 13.56 -1.00 -8.38
CA HIS A 128 13.33 0.00 -9.42
C HIS A 128 12.04 -0.22 -10.24
N VAL A 129 11.05 -0.92 -9.67
CA VAL A 129 9.71 -1.07 -10.23
C VAL A 129 8.79 -0.11 -9.47
N ASP A 130 8.23 0.86 -10.20
CA ASP A 130 7.33 1.84 -9.63
C ASP A 130 5.93 1.24 -9.48
N PHE A 131 5.33 1.31 -8.30
CA PHE A 131 3.99 0.77 -8.04
C PHE A 131 2.96 1.30 -9.04
N SER A 132 3.04 2.58 -9.41
CA SER A 132 2.12 3.21 -10.37
C SER A 132 2.19 2.57 -11.75
N PHE A 133 3.33 1.99 -12.13
CA PHE A 133 3.46 1.22 -13.36
C PHE A 133 2.70 -0.10 -13.28
N GLU A 134 2.84 -0.81 -12.15
CA GLU A 134 2.22 -2.11 -11.95
C GLU A 134 0.69 -2.03 -11.98
N VAL A 135 0.12 -1.05 -11.28
CA VAL A 135 -1.35 -0.93 -11.16
C VAL A 135 -1.99 -0.12 -12.28
N ARG A 136 -1.21 0.42 -13.23
CA ARG A 136 -1.68 1.36 -14.26
C ARG A 136 -2.98 0.92 -14.91
N ASP A 137 -3.02 -0.30 -15.43
CA ASP A 137 -4.15 -0.76 -16.23
C ASP A 137 -5.43 -0.84 -15.39
N ALA A 138 -5.31 -1.11 -14.09
CA ALA A 138 -6.44 -1.14 -13.17
C ALA A 138 -6.94 0.26 -12.78
N ILE A 139 -6.02 1.22 -12.58
CA ILE A 139 -6.35 2.57 -12.08
C ILE A 139 -6.69 3.58 -13.19
N CYS A 140 -6.11 3.41 -14.38
CA CYS A 140 -6.30 4.27 -15.55
C CYS A 140 -7.18 3.62 -16.62
N GLY A 141 -7.33 2.29 -16.59
CA GLY A 141 -8.19 1.58 -17.53
C GLY A 141 -9.65 1.98 -17.37
N SER A 142 -10.23 2.52 -18.43
CA SER A 142 -11.68 2.64 -18.57
C SER A 142 -12.27 1.24 -18.38
N SER A 143 -13.29 1.12 -17.55
CA SER A 143 -14.17 -0.04 -17.49
C SER A 143 -14.66 -0.34 -18.91
N ALA A 144 -14.01 -1.29 -19.58
CA ALA A 144 -14.61 -1.99 -20.70
C ALA A 144 -15.48 -3.09 -20.08
N ASP A 145 -16.69 -2.68 -19.67
CA ASP A 145 -17.84 -3.57 -19.63
C ASP A 145 -18.50 -3.55 -21.01
#